data_AF-A0A168JWW0-F1
#
_entry.id   AF-A0A168JWW0-F1
#
_cell.length_a   1.000
_cell.length_b   1.000
_cell.length_c   1.000
_cell.angle_alpha   90.00
_cell.angle_beta   90.00
_cell.angle_gamma   90.00
#
_symmetry.space_group_name_H-M   'P 1'
#
loop_
_entity.id
_entity.type
_entity.pdbx_description
1 polymer ?
#
loop_
_entity_poly.entity_id
_entity_poly.type
_entity_poly.pdbx_seq_one_letter_code
_entity_poly.pdbx_strand_id
1 'polypeptide(L)'
;MALPPKFAGHKLLFAPPPAAPSSTSSSVPHTTHTLELYLDYCCPFSAKLFRALRTVVTPLVRANPSWSQNLAVVFRQQVQPWHPSSTLLHEAALAVLQLEPAQFWDFSAALFDAQKDFFDISVVGETRNETYKRLAKIAGAVGVDEAEVYMRLAIPDKPDSEDALNVGNQVTNDLKLVTKMNRLIGVHVTPTGVFDGVVQDIGSSWGENEWKEWLTKNNRGRSEPPPSAILKLAPPKINLILKIPINTSHHSHASSIAAMRQLTAVSPRLLSHLIKEHAGVGARMSAPQCAAQLLRPRSHSIVFRLYSSKPPSQPAKIADAVSKRQAGAAAKAQAKAAPEIPERLLIYHAGTGRTTFLAMLKVTTLFIGAFFCCIAVPGYIQADKPIEETAKIALCGVVPFVFVTYTTAPFVTHMHMHLPAAARTSRAALERFVRTALPPSTPVTVTTMSVIGKPRYSTVRAGDFVPARRRGGLVNYTRDTAKENASRRWYELRAVSNFHVPDVAKVNKVKRGNRNLVEPWIWDVVKEKIAKRNSPPPPGSASS
;
A
#
# COMPACT_ATOMS: atom_id res chain seq x y z
N MET A 1 -9.36 17.01 -7.20
CA MET A 1 -9.59 15.72 -6.48
C MET A 1 -10.38 15.94 -5.19
N ALA A 2 -11.05 14.92 -4.64
CA ALA A 2 -11.97 15.10 -3.51
C ALA A 2 -11.27 15.33 -2.16
N LEU A 3 -11.78 16.29 -1.38
CA LEU A 3 -11.34 16.63 -0.03
C LEU A 3 -12.59 16.89 0.84
N PRO A 4 -12.82 16.15 1.93
CA PRO A 4 -13.93 16.40 2.85
C PRO A 4 -13.90 17.85 3.41
N PRO A 5 -15.06 18.52 3.61
CA PRO A 5 -15.08 19.90 4.09
C PRO A 5 -14.34 20.15 5.40
N LYS A 6 -14.38 19.19 6.35
CA LYS A 6 -13.62 19.26 7.61
C LYS A 6 -12.09 19.23 7.45
N PHE A 7 -11.59 18.93 6.26
CA PHE A 7 -10.17 18.95 5.92
C PHE A 7 -9.82 20.10 4.96
N ALA A 8 -10.68 21.12 4.81
CA ALA A 8 -10.48 22.22 3.87
C ALA A 8 -9.13 22.95 4.06
N GLY A 9 -8.62 23.07 5.30
CA GLY A 9 -7.31 23.65 5.59
C GLY A 9 -6.13 22.90 4.96
N HIS A 10 -6.29 21.63 4.56
CA HIS A 10 -5.29 20.91 3.75
C HIS A 10 -5.15 21.49 2.32
N LYS A 11 -6.06 22.34 1.84
CA LYS A 11 -6.01 22.94 0.50
C LYS A 11 -5.44 24.35 0.56
N LEU A 12 -4.33 24.57 -0.12
CA LEU A 12 -3.76 25.89 -0.40
C LEU A 12 -4.30 26.41 -1.74
N LEU A 13 -4.84 27.63 -1.71
CA LEU A 13 -5.16 28.42 -2.90
C LEU A 13 -4.14 29.57 -3.01
N PHE A 14 -3.74 29.91 -4.24
CA PHE A 14 -2.78 31.00 -4.48
C PHE A 14 -3.44 32.32 -4.86
N ALA A 15 -4.69 32.28 -5.34
CA ALA A 15 -5.58 33.40 -5.52
C ALA A 15 -6.99 33.04 -5.01
N PRO A 16 -7.86 34.04 -4.70
CA PRO A 16 -9.28 33.78 -4.50
C PRO A 16 -9.89 33.08 -5.73
N PRO A 17 -10.90 32.21 -5.55
CA PRO A 17 -11.64 31.66 -6.68
C PRO A 17 -12.22 32.80 -7.53
N PRO A 18 -12.22 32.71 -8.88
CA PRO A 18 -12.89 33.70 -9.71
C PRO A 18 -14.37 33.80 -9.29
N ALA A 19 -14.88 35.02 -9.21
CA ALA A 19 -16.28 35.27 -8.87
C ALA A 19 -17.18 34.48 -9.82
N ALA A 20 -18.25 33.86 -9.28
CA ALA A 20 -19.18 33.08 -10.08
C ALA A 20 -19.70 33.95 -11.25
N PRO A 21 -19.58 33.51 -12.51
CA PRO A 21 -19.88 34.35 -13.65
C PRO A 21 -21.35 34.78 -13.61
N SER A 22 -21.57 36.09 -13.52
CA SER A 22 -22.89 36.67 -13.63
C SER A 22 -23.46 36.38 -15.01
N SER A 23 -24.54 35.59 -15.05
CA SER A 23 -25.51 35.50 -16.15
C SER A 23 -24.98 35.16 -17.55
N THR A 24 -23.94 34.33 -17.69
CA THR A 24 -23.59 33.71 -18.99
C THR A 24 -23.52 32.19 -18.93
N SER A 25 -24.14 31.53 -19.91
CA SER A 25 -24.64 30.16 -19.89
C SER A 25 -23.60 29.06 -20.20
N SER A 26 -22.46 29.07 -19.52
CA SER A 26 -21.59 27.89 -19.50
C SER A 26 -22.15 26.81 -18.57
N SER A 27 -22.62 25.70 -19.13
CA SER A 27 -22.96 24.48 -18.35
C SER A 27 -21.72 23.76 -17.81
N VAL A 28 -20.53 24.13 -18.27
CA VAL A 28 -19.25 23.59 -17.79
C VAL A 28 -18.80 24.41 -16.57
N PRO A 29 -18.65 23.79 -15.38
CA PRO A 29 -18.13 24.48 -14.21
C PRO A 29 -16.64 24.81 -14.36
N HIS A 30 -16.20 25.91 -13.76
CA HIS A 30 -14.77 26.21 -13.66
C HIS A 30 -14.04 25.11 -12.87
N THR A 31 -12.93 24.61 -13.43
CA THR A 31 -12.11 23.55 -12.83
C THR A 31 -10.68 24.02 -12.62
N THR A 32 -10.22 24.00 -11.37
CA THR A 32 -8.83 24.28 -10.97
C THR A 32 -7.99 23.00 -10.98
N HIS A 33 -6.78 23.06 -11.54
CA HIS A 33 -5.80 21.98 -11.43
C HIS A 33 -5.46 21.71 -9.96
N THR A 34 -5.30 20.44 -9.58
CA THR A 34 -4.99 20.02 -8.21
C THR A 34 -3.66 19.27 -8.16
N LEU A 35 -2.66 19.84 -7.48
CA LEU A 35 -1.44 19.13 -7.09
C LEU A 35 -1.56 18.63 -5.64
N GLU A 36 -1.79 17.33 -5.46
CA GLU A 36 -1.78 16.68 -4.16
C GLU A 36 -0.35 16.25 -3.81
N LEU A 37 0.14 16.66 -2.63
CA LEU A 37 1.46 16.31 -2.12
C LEU A 37 1.31 15.39 -0.91
N TYR A 38 1.67 14.13 -1.08
CA TYR A 38 1.67 13.12 -0.03
C TYR A 38 2.96 13.24 0.77
N LEU A 39 2.84 13.69 2.01
CA LEU A 39 3.94 14.12 2.87
C LEU A 39 3.83 13.47 4.25
N ASP A 40 4.98 13.04 4.77
CA ASP A 40 5.15 12.50 6.13
C ASP A 40 6.03 13.48 6.94
N TYR A 41 5.62 13.84 8.16
CA TYR A 41 6.34 14.82 8.97
C TYR A 41 7.71 14.34 9.50
N CYS A 42 7.96 13.02 9.57
CA CYS A 42 9.26 12.43 9.89
C CYS A 42 10.12 12.15 8.65
N CYS A 43 9.60 12.33 7.43
CA CYS A 43 10.38 12.11 6.22
C CYS A 43 11.25 13.33 5.86
N PRO A 44 12.60 13.21 5.80
CA PRO A 44 13.47 14.34 5.47
C PRO A 44 13.30 14.84 4.02
N PHE A 45 12.91 13.96 3.09
CA PHE A 45 12.59 14.36 1.71
C PHE A 45 11.25 15.08 1.62
N SER A 46 10.29 14.79 2.50
CA SER A 46 9.03 15.55 2.59
C SER A 46 9.29 16.95 3.13
N ALA A 47 10.19 17.11 4.10
CA ALA A 47 10.62 18.42 4.59
C ALA A 47 11.28 19.26 3.48
N LYS A 48 12.15 18.65 2.66
CA LYS A 48 12.74 19.33 1.48
C LYS A 48 11.66 19.80 0.49
N LEU A 49 10.73 18.92 0.11
CA LEU A 49 9.67 19.28 -0.83
C LEU A 49 8.72 20.35 -0.26
N PHE A 50 8.36 20.27 1.03
CA PHE A 50 7.51 21.26 1.68
C PHE A 50 8.20 22.63 1.81
N ARG A 51 9.51 22.66 2.10
CA ARG A 51 10.29 23.90 2.06
C ARG A 51 10.30 24.49 0.64
N ALA A 52 10.61 23.69 -0.39
CA ALA A 52 10.55 24.14 -1.78
C ALA A 52 9.14 24.64 -2.18
N LEU A 53 8.07 24.01 -1.71
CA LEU A 53 6.70 24.51 -1.90
C LEU A 53 6.53 25.92 -1.33
N ARG A 54 6.99 26.18 -0.10
CA ARG A 54 6.85 27.49 0.56
C ARG A 54 7.78 28.56 -0.02
N THR A 55 9.06 28.23 -0.28
CA THR A 55 10.08 29.22 -0.63
C THR A 55 10.30 29.41 -2.14
N VAL A 56 9.88 28.45 -2.97
CA VAL A 56 10.06 28.51 -4.43
C VAL A 56 8.71 28.50 -5.13
N VAL A 57 7.91 27.43 -4.98
CA VAL A 57 6.67 27.25 -5.75
C VAL A 57 5.63 28.32 -5.41
N THR A 58 5.43 28.63 -4.12
CA THR A 58 4.41 29.60 -3.69
C THR A 58 4.70 31.02 -4.22
N PRO A 59 5.93 31.57 -4.12
CA PRO A 59 6.30 32.81 -4.80
C PRO A 59 6.10 32.77 -6.32
N LEU A 60 6.58 31.72 -7.00
CA LEU A 60 6.45 31.58 -8.45
C LEU A 60 4.99 31.58 -8.93
N VAL A 61 4.14 30.82 -8.24
CA VAL A 61 2.72 30.71 -8.58
C VAL A 61 1.98 32.03 -8.28
N ARG A 62 2.28 32.72 -7.17
CA ARG A 62 1.69 34.02 -6.85
C ARG A 62 2.14 35.13 -7.81
N ALA A 63 3.38 35.09 -8.29
CA ALA A 63 3.91 36.05 -9.26
C ALA A 63 3.32 35.91 -10.67
N ASN A 64 2.64 34.80 -10.98
CA ASN A 64 2.01 34.56 -12.28
C ASN A 64 0.48 34.43 -12.12
N PRO A 65 -0.32 35.45 -12.52
CA PRO A 65 -1.78 35.43 -12.40
C PRO A 65 -2.45 34.23 -13.09
N SER A 66 -1.91 33.79 -14.24
CA SER A 66 -2.40 32.61 -14.96
C SER A 66 -2.23 31.33 -14.12
N TRP A 67 -1.16 31.25 -13.33
CA TRP A 67 -0.94 30.10 -12.45
C TRP A 67 -1.73 30.19 -11.15
N SER A 68 -1.79 31.36 -10.51
CA SER A 68 -2.40 31.53 -9.19
C SER A 68 -3.91 31.26 -9.18
N GLN A 69 -4.59 31.55 -10.28
CA GLN A 69 -6.02 31.31 -10.47
C GLN A 69 -6.35 29.84 -10.80
N ASN A 70 -5.44 29.14 -11.49
CA ASN A 70 -5.70 27.82 -12.07
C ASN A 70 -5.08 26.64 -11.30
N LEU A 71 -4.21 26.89 -10.32
CA LEU A 71 -3.61 25.84 -9.48
C LEU A 71 -4.08 25.89 -8.02
N ALA A 72 -4.35 24.71 -7.46
CA ALA A 72 -4.46 24.49 -6.04
C ALA A 72 -3.50 23.37 -5.60
N VAL A 73 -2.94 23.50 -4.39
CA VAL A 73 -2.14 22.43 -3.76
C VAL A 73 -2.92 21.82 -2.61
N VAL A 74 -2.83 20.50 -2.42
CA VAL A 74 -3.45 19.80 -1.29
C VAL A 74 -2.37 19.02 -0.53
N PHE A 75 -2.20 19.33 0.75
CA PHE A 75 -1.40 18.52 1.66
C PHE A 75 -2.12 17.19 1.94
N ARG A 76 -1.49 16.06 1.65
CA ARG A 76 -1.99 14.73 2.01
C ARG A 76 -1.10 14.14 3.09
N GLN A 77 -1.62 14.15 4.31
CA GLN A 77 -0.97 13.56 5.47
C GLN A 77 -0.79 12.05 5.29
N GLN A 78 0.44 11.60 5.04
CA GLN A 78 0.77 10.23 4.66
C GLN A 78 1.68 9.59 5.71
N VAL A 79 1.09 9.05 6.78
CA VAL A 79 1.82 8.37 7.86
C VAL A 79 2.60 7.16 7.33
N GLN A 80 3.91 7.15 7.55
CA GLN A 80 4.78 6.01 7.29
C GLN A 80 4.96 5.16 8.55
N PRO A 81 4.58 3.86 8.52
CA PRO A 81 4.47 3.04 9.73
C PRO A 81 5.80 2.62 10.36
N TRP A 82 6.93 2.93 9.73
CA TRP A 82 8.28 2.64 10.24
C TRP A 82 8.89 3.79 11.05
N HIS A 83 8.22 4.94 11.14
CA HIS A 83 8.55 6.04 12.08
C HIS A 83 7.39 6.17 13.08
N PRO A 84 7.43 5.54 14.27
CA PRO A 84 6.28 5.50 15.18
C PRO A 84 5.75 6.88 15.56
N SER A 85 6.65 7.85 15.74
CA SER A 85 6.35 9.26 16.04
C SER A 85 5.60 9.99 14.92
N SER A 86 5.73 9.57 13.65
CA SER A 86 5.02 10.18 12.52
C SER A 86 3.50 10.22 12.76
N THR A 87 2.95 9.15 13.33
CA THR A 87 1.54 9.07 13.75
C THR A 87 1.15 10.24 14.66
N LEU A 88 1.99 10.56 15.65
CA LEU A 88 1.75 11.58 16.65
C LEU A 88 1.79 13.00 16.05
N LEU A 89 2.75 13.24 15.14
CA LEU A 89 2.86 14.51 14.40
C LEU A 89 1.66 14.74 13.48
N HIS A 90 1.19 13.68 12.81
CA HIS A 90 -0.01 13.74 11.99
C HIS A 90 -1.29 13.95 12.83
N GLU A 91 -1.40 13.32 13.99
CA GLU A 91 -2.49 13.59 14.94
C GLU A 91 -2.47 15.05 15.42
N ALA A 92 -1.31 15.60 15.81
CA ALA A 92 -1.19 17.01 16.19
C ALA A 92 -1.60 17.95 15.05
N ALA A 93 -1.21 17.65 13.81
CA ALA A 93 -1.60 18.43 12.65
C ALA A 93 -3.10 18.34 12.32
N LEU A 94 -3.77 17.25 12.71
CA LEU A 94 -5.23 17.13 12.66
C LEU A 94 -5.91 17.84 13.84
N ALA A 95 -5.30 17.92 15.02
CA ALA A 95 -5.84 18.67 16.16
C ALA A 95 -5.85 20.17 15.87
N VAL A 96 -4.75 20.71 15.33
CA VAL A 96 -4.68 22.09 14.82
C VAL A 96 -5.71 22.31 13.72
N LEU A 97 -5.88 21.37 12.78
CA LEU A 97 -6.88 21.49 11.72
C LEU A 97 -8.34 21.47 12.23
N GLN A 98 -8.62 20.80 13.35
CA GLN A 98 -9.95 20.80 13.99
C GLN A 98 -10.25 22.12 14.71
N LEU A 99 -9.24 22.73 15.32
CA LEU A 99 -9.36 23.97 16.09
C LEU A 99 -9.27 25.21 15.18
N GLU A 100 -8.15 25.36 14.49
CA GLU A 100 -7.80 26.54 13.69
C GLU A 100 -7.31 26.12 12.29
N PRO A 101 -8.23 25.82 11.35
CA PRO A 101 -7.88 25.34 10.01
C PRO A 101 -6.94 26.25 9.22
N ALA A 102 -6.94 27.55 9.52
CA ALA A 102 -6.07 28.55 8.90
C ALA A 102 -4.58 28.32 9.26
N GLN A 103 -4.29 27.93 10.51
CA GLN A 103 -2.93 27.76 11.01
C GLN A 103 -2.28 26.43 10.56
N PHE A 104 -3.01 25.55 9.87
CA PHE A 104 -2.51 24.23 9.43
C PHE A 104 -1.18 24.30 8.65
N TRP A 105 -1.02 25.29 7.75
CA TRP A 105 0.18 25.39 6.90
C TRP A 105 1.40 25.95 7.64
N ASP A 106 1.21 26.82 8.62
CA ASP A 106 2.28 27.37 9.45
C ASP A 106 2.66 26.41 10.58
N PHE A 107 1.70 25.72 11.19
CA PHE A 107 1.98 24.58 12.07
C PHE A 107 2.74 23.46 11.33
N SER A 108 2.35 23.15 10.08
CA SER A 108 3.08 22.17 9.27
C SER A 108 4.53 22.60 8.98
N ALA A 109 4.79 23.90 8.84
CA ALA A 109 6.16 24.42 8.71
C ALA A 109 6.94 24.23 10.02
N ALA A 110 6.35 24.62 11.15
CA ALA A 110 6.95 24.46 12.47
C ALA A 110 7.28 22.98 12.79
N LEU A 111 6.41 22.03 12.41
CA LEU A 111 6.70 20.59 12.51
C LEU A 111 7.88 20.15 11.62
N PHE A 112 8.00 20.67 10.39
CA PHE A 112 9.13 20.34 9.51
C PHE A 112 10.45 21.00 9.94
N ASP A 113 10.40 22.12 10.64
CA ASP A 113 11.56 22.80 11.19
C ASP A 113 12.04 22.14 12.50
N ALA A 114 11.11 21.72 13.38
CA ALA A 114 11.40 20.90 14.56
C ALA A 114 11.56 19.38 14.26
N GLN A 115 11.52 18.97 12.99
CA GLN A 115 11.42 17.56 12.56
C GLN A 115 12.42 16.60 13.26
N LYS A 116 13.67 17.03 13.44
CA LYS A 116 14.74 16.19 14.01
C LYS A 116 14.45 15.80 15.46
N ASP A 117 13.71 16.62 16.19
CA ASP A 117 13.43 16.45 17.61
C ASP A 117 12.37 15.35 17.84
N PHE A 118 11.81 14.80 16.75
CA PHE A 118 10.81 13.74 16.73
C PHE A 118 11.25 12.49 15.94
N PHE A 119 12.50 12.42 15.47
CA PHE A 119 13.06 11.20 14.91
C PHE A 119 13.22 10.11 15.98
N ASP A 120 13.29 8.85 15.54
CA ASP A 120 13.21 7.66 16.40
C ASP A 120 14.18 7.71 17.61
N ILE A 121 15.43 8.17 17.40
CA ILE A 121 16.44 8.32 18.46
C ILE A 121 16.07 9.42 19.47
N SER A 122 15.45 10.51 19.01
CA SER A 122 15.11 11.70 19.79
C SER A 122 13.93 11.48 20.75
N VAL A 123 13.10 10.45 20.52
CA VAL A 123 11.89 10.15 21.31
C VAL A 123 11.86 8.72 21.86
N VAL A 124 12.94 7.94 21.73
CA VAL A 124 12.97 6.51 22.10
C VAL A 124 12.62 6.23 23.56
N GLY A 125 12.91 7.16 24.47
CA GLY A 125 12.61 7.09 25.90
C GLY A 125 11.40 7.92 26.34
N GLU A 126 10.66 8.52 25.40
CA GLU A 126 9.58 9.46 25.70
C GLU A 126 8.20 8.77 25.59
N THR A 127 7.28 9.08 26.51
CA THR A 127 5.91 8.57 26.43
C THR A 127 5.08 9.34 25.40
N ARG A 128 4.07 8.67 24.83
CA ARG A 128 3.14 9.26 23.85
C ARG A 128 2.53 10.60 24.32
N ASN A 129 2.18 10.70 25.60
CA ASN A 129 1.57 11.91 26.16
C ASN A 129 2.58 13.05 26.39
N GLU A 130 3.86 12.75 26.68
CA GLU A 130 4.91 13.77 26.71
C GLU A 130 5.15 14.33 25.30
N THR A 131 5.17 13.47 24.28
CA THR A 131 5.33 13.92 22.89
C THR A 131 4.18 14.83 22.47
N TYR A 132 2.95 14.54 22.90
CA TYR A 132 1.83 15.43 22.65
C TYR A 132 1.91 16.78 23.38
N LYS A 133 2.48 16.86 24.59
CA LYS A 133 2.75 18.16 25.24
C LYS A 133 3.73 19.00 24.41
N ARG A 134 4.81 18.39 23.91
CA ARG A 134 5.78 19.05 23.03
C ARG A 134 5.13 19.53 21.72
N LEU A 135 4.29 18.69 21.10
CA LEU A 135 3.58 19.04 19.86
C LEU A 135 2.52 20.14 20.08
N ALA A 136 1.83 20.12 21.22
CA ALA A 136 0.89 21.17 21.60
C ALA A 136 1.61 22.52 21.83
N LYS A 137 2.79 22.52 22.45
CA LYS A 137 3.63 23.72 22.59
C LYS A 137 4.09 24.30 21.25
N ILE A 138 4.36 23.46 20.25
CA ILE A 138 4.64 23.92 18.88
C ILE A 138 3.38 24.56 18.25
N ALA A 139 2.19 24.07 18.58
CA ALA A 139 0.94 24.69 18.14
C ALA A 139 0.68 26.05 18.84
N GLY A 140 1.01 26.14 20.13
CA GLY A 140 1.06 27.40 20.89
C GLY A 140 1.95 28.46 20.23
N ALA A 141 3.15 28.05 19.79
CA ALA A 141 4.09 28.94 19.11
C ALA A 141 3.61 29.49 17.76
N VAL A 142 2.58 28.87 17.13
CA VAL A 142 1.92 29.38 15.92
C VAL A 142 0.52 29.96 16.18
N GLY A 143 0.21 30.27 17.45
CA GLY A 143 -1.01 31.00 17.83
C GLY A 143 -2.28 30.15 17.97
N VAL A 144 -2.15 28.83 18.12
CA VAL A 144 -3.28 27.92 18.44
C VAL A 144 -3.26 27.62 19.93
N ASP A 145 -4.41 27.49 20.60
CA ASP A 145 -4.46 27.21 22.03
C ASP A 145 -3.78 25.87 22.39
N GLU A 146 -2.67 25.94 23.15
CA GLU A 146 -1.85 24.78 23.55
C GLU A 146 -2.64 23.79 24.41
N ALA A 147 -3.51 24.27 25.30
CA ALA A 147 -4.27 23.43 26.22
C ALA A 147 -5.36 22.63 25.48
N GLU A 148 -6.09 23.28 24.57
CA GLU A 148 -7.07 22.64 23.69
C GLU A 148 -6.42 21.63 22.73
N VAL A 149 -5.25 21.96 22.16
CA VAL A 149 -4.49 21.02 21.32
C VAL A 149 -4.07 19.80 22.14
N TYR A 150 -3.51 19.99 23.34
CA TYR A 150 -3.13 18.87 24.20
C TYR A 150 -4.35 18.03 24.62
N MET A 151 -5.47 18.64 25.02
CA MET A 151 -6.71 17.95 25.39
C MET A 151 -7.27 17.07 24.25
N ARG A 152 -7.10 17.48 22.99
CA ARG A 152 -7.50 16.68 21.82
C ARG A 152 -6.61 15.48 21.55
N LEU A 153 -5.35 15.54 21.98
CA LEU A 153 -4.31 14.57 21.67
C LEU A 153 -4.08 13.56 22.79
N ALA A 154 -4.21 13.99 24.04
CA ALA A 154 -3.92 13.19 25.23
C ALA A 154 -4.68 11.86 25.24
N ILE A 155 -3.96 10.78 25.59
CA ILE A 155 -4.52 9.45 25.83
C ILE A 155 -4.82 9.32 27.33
N PRO A 156 -6.05 8.92 27.73
CA PRO A 156 -6.37 8.62 29.12
C PRO A 156 -5.42 7.58 29.73
N ASP A 157 -5.03 7.78 30.99
CA ASP A 157 -4.23 6.82 31.77
C ASP A 157 -5.06 5.64 32.30
N LYS A 158 -6.39 5.78 32.28
CA LYS A 158 -7.37 4.80 32.76
C LYS A 158 -8.41 4.54 31.66
N PRO A 159 -8.80 3.28 31.41
CA PRO A 159 -9.83 2.96 30.44
C PRO A 159 -11.24 3.13 31.06
N ASP A 160 -12.22 3.51 30.25
CA ASP A 160 -13.63 3.67 30.69
C ASP A 160 -14.30 2.32 31.01
N SER A 161 -13.75 1.21 30.51
CA SER A 161 -14.16 -0.18 30.80
C SER A 161 -13.01 -1.15 30.51
N GLU A 162 -13.09 -2.40 30.99
CA GLU A 162 -12.02 -3.41 30.77
C GLU A 162 -11.71 -3.67 29.27
N ASP A 163 -12.70 -3.52 28.38
CA ASP A 163 -12.54 -3.69 26.93
C ASP A 163 -11.97 -2.43 26.23
N ALA A 164 -11.95 -1.27 26.89
CA ALA A 164 -11.65 0.04 26.29
C ALA A 164 -10.14 0.38 26.24
N LEU A 165 -9.29 -0.60 25.91
CA LEU A 165 -7.82 -0.43 25.95
C LEU A 165 -7.21 0.24 24.70
N ASN A 166 -7.99 0.48 23.65
CA ASN A 166 -7.52 1.05 22.37
C ASN A 166 -8.40 2.23 21.89
N VAL A 167 -8.77 3.12 22.82
CA VAL A 167 -9.66 4.27 22.55
C VAL A 167 -9.08 5.29 21.56
N GLY A 168 -7.76 5.54 21.63
CA GLY A 168 -7.11 6.63 20.89
C GLY A 168 -7.42 8.00 21.49
N ASN A 169 -7.45 9.03 20.63
CA ASN A 169 -7.67 10.43 20.98
C ASN A 169 -8.77 11.06 20.10
N GLN A 170 -9.07 12.34 20.28
CA GLN A 170 -10.19 13.02 19.60
C GLN A 170 -10.01 13.13 18.07
N VAL A 171 -8.77 13.03 17.58
CA VAL A 171 -8.40 13.09 16.15
C VAL A 171 -8.21 11.72 15.49
N THR A 172 -8.23 10.63 16.25
CA THR A 172 -7.98 9.27 15.76
C THR A 172 -8.93 8.86 14.62
N ASN A 173 -10.19 9.32 14.64
CA ASN A 173 -11.15 9.04 13.56
C ASN A 173 -10.87 9.84 12.28
N ASP A 174 -10.23 11.01 12.40
CA ASP A 174 -9.77 11.80 11.26
C ASP A 174 -8.52 11.18 10.64
N LEU A 175 -7.58 10.72 11.48
CA LEU A 175 -6.40 10.00 11.03
C LEU A 175 -6.78 8.73 10.24
N LYS A 176 -7.70 7.92 10.79
CA LYS A 176 -8.28 6.75 10.10
C LYS A 176 -8.88 7.13 8.73
N LEU A 177 -9.52 8.29 8.61
CA LEU A 177 -10.14 8.73 7.36
C LEU A 177 -9.09 9.19 6.33
N VAL A 178 -8.11 10.02 6.69
CA VAL A 178 -7.06 10.45 5.75
C VAL A 178 -6.20 9.26 5.31
N THR A 179 -5.83 8.36 6.23
CA THR A 179 -5.14 7.10 5.87
C THR A 179 -5.98 6.24 4.93
N LYS A 180 -7.29 6.14 5.13
CA LYS A 180 -8.19 5.42 4.21
C LYS A 180 -8.23 6.06 2.82
N MET A 181 -8.23 7.40 2.73
CA MET A 181 -8.20 8.12 1.45
C MET A 181 -6.89 7.84 0.70
N ASN A 182 -5.74 8.00 1.35
CA ASN A 182 -4.45 7.85 0.68
C ASN A 182 -4.19 6.40 0.22
N ARG A 183 -4.63 5.40 0.99
CA ARG A 183 -4.52 3.98 0.62
C ARG A 183 -5.21 3.64 -0.71
N LEU A 184 -6.20 4.41 -1.15
CA LEU A 184 -6.87 4.19 -2.45
C LEU A 184 -6.00 4.62 -3.64
N ILE A 185 -5.06 5.55 -3.43
CA ILE A 185 -4.13 6.03 -4.47
C ILE A 185 -2.88 5.13 -4.57
N GLY A 186 -2.62 4.31 -3.55
CA GLY A 186 -1.48 3.38 -3.55
C GLY A 186 -0.13 4.06 -3.29
N VAL A 187 -0.13 5.23 -2.64
CA VAL A 187 1.11 5.90 -2.23
C VAL A 187 1.78 5.10 -1.13
N HIS A 188 2.98 4.59 -1.41
CA HIS A 188 3.82 3.83 -0.48
C HIS A 188 5.02 4.63 0.04
N VAL A 189 5.49 5.63 -0.69
CA VAL A 189 6.69 6.42 -0.36
C VAL A 189 6.36 7.90 -0.31
N THR A 190 7.13 8.64 0.48
CA THR A 190 6.95 10.07 0.70
C THR A 190 8.29 10.79 0.43
N PRO A 191 8.29 11.96 -0.23
CA PRO A 191 7.12 12.61 -0.83
C PRO A 191 6.61 11.86 -2.08
N THR A 192 5.33 11.98 -2.38
CA THR A 192 4.75 11.63 -3.71
C THR A 192 3.87 12.77 -4.19
N GLY A 193 4.05 13.20 -5.45
CA GLY A 193 3.20 14.18 -6.11
C GLY A 193 2.13 13.51 -6.98
N VAL A 194 0.89 14.00 -6.91
CA VAL A 194 -0.22 13.57 -7.77
C VAL A 194 -0.88 14.82 -8.36
N PHE A 195 -0.82 14.98 -9.68
CA PHE A 195 -1.42 16.09 -10.40
C PHE A 195 -2.67 15.62 -11.15
N ASP A 196 -3.82 16.22 -10.83
CA ASP A 196 -5.14 15.87 -11.38
C ASP A 196 -5.48 14.36 -11.33
N GLY A 197 -5.00 13.68 -10.28
CA GLY A 197 -5.20 12.25 -10.06
C GLY A 197 -4.15 11.34 -10.71
N VAL A 198 -3.17 11.89 -11.42
CA VAL A 198 -2.05 11.16 -12.05
C VAL A 198 -0.76 11.37 -11.24
N VAL A 199 -0.10 10.28 -10.83
CA VAL A 199 1.20 10.33 -10.14
C VAL A 199 2.25 11.00 -11.03
N GLN A 200 3.05 11.90 -10.46
CA GLN A 200 4.07 12.69 -11.14
C GLN A 200 5.45 12.40 -10.56
N ASP A 201 6.47 12.42 -11.42
CA ASP A 201 7.89 12.35 -11.02
C ASP A 201 8.37 13.73 -10.57
N ILE A 202 7.94 14.14 -9.37
CA ILE A 202 8.33 15.43 -8.76
C ILE A 202 9.54 15.22 -7.85
N GLY A 203 10.65 15.85 -8.22
CA GLY A 203 11.87 15.80 -7.44
C GLY A 203 11.77 16.60 -6.14
N SER A 204 12.00 15.94 -5.01
CA SER A 204 12.04 16.58 -3.68
C SER A 204 13.16 17.62 -3.50
N SER A 205 14.09 17.70 -4.44
CA SER A 205 15.25 18.60 -4.44
C SER A 205 15.30 19.51 -5.68
N TRP A 206 14.18 19.65 -6.41
CA TRP A 206 14.06 20.57 -7.56
C TRP A 206 14.24 22.03 -7.15
N GLY A 207 15.02 22.76 -7.93
CA GLY A 207 15.19 24.20 -7.83
C GLY A 207 14.13 25.01 -8.59
N GLU A 208 14.34 26.33 -8.65
CA GLU A 208 13.41 27.27 -9.27
C GLU A 208 13.17 26.99 -10.76
N ASN A 209 14.20 26.55 -11.49
CA ASN A 209 14.13 26.34 -12.93
C ASN A 209 13.27 25.11 -13.27
N GLU A 210 13.48 23.99 -12.58
CA GLU A 210 12.70 22.77 -12.76
C GLU A 210 11.22 22.98 -12.38
N TRP A 211 10.97 23.74 -11.30
CA TRP A 211 9.62 24.14 -10.92
C TRP A 211 8.96 25.06 -11.94
N LYS A 212 9.67 26.07 -12.47
CA LYS A 212 9.15 26.93 -13.56
C LYS A 212 8.81 26.12 -14.80
N GLU A 213 9.70 25.21 -15.25
CA GLU A 213 9.44 24.36 -16.40
C GLU A 213 8.20 23.49 -16.19
N TRP A 214 8.12 22.81 -15.04
CA TRP A 214 7.00 21.94 -14.70
C TRP A 214 5.67 22.71 -14.59
N LEU A 215 5.65 23.88 -13.96
CA LEU A 215 4.45 24.73 -13.88
C LEU A 215 4.02 25.25 -15.26
N THR A 216 4.97 25.72 -16.08
CA THR A 216 4.72 26.19 -17.46
C THR A 216 4.18 25.08 -18.37
N LYS A 217 4.59 23.84 -18.13
CA LYS A 217 4.13 22.66 -18.89
C LYS A 217 2.73 22.22 -18.49
N ASN A 218 2.43 22.17 -17.19
CA ASN A 218 1.24 21.51 -16.67
C ASN A 218 0.06 22.46 -16.37
N ASN A 219 0.30 23.75 -16.20
CA ASN A 219 -0.72 24.74 -15.81
C ASN A 219 -1.16 25.62 -17.00
N ARG A 220 -1.21 25.05 -18.21
CA ARG A 220 -1.64 25.74 -19.43
C ARG A 220 -3.16 25.76 -19.53
N GLY A 221 -3.75 26.95 -19.44
CA GLY A 221 -5.15 27.14 -19.84
C GLY A 221 -5.34 26.74 -21.32
N ARG A 222 -6.52 26.22 -21.67
CA ARG A 222 -6.87 25.77 -23.03
C ARG A 222 -6.81 26.86 -24.12
N SER A 223 -6.51 28.10 -23.77
CA SER A 223 -6.52 29.28 -24.64
C SER A 223 -5.22 29.51 -25.42
N GLU A 224 -4.08 28.91 -25.02
CA GLU A 224 -2.84 29.02 -25.79
C GLU A 224 -2.74 27.85 -26.79
N PRO A 225 -2.61 28.12 -28.11
CA PRO A 225 -2.32 27.07 -29.07
C PRO A 225 -0.95 26.46 -28.75
N PRO A 226 -0.76 25.14 -28.93
CA PRO A 226 0.55 24.55 -28.76
C PRO A 226 1.55 25.25 -29.71
N PRO A 227 2.78 25.56 -29.27
CA PRO A 227 3.81 26.06 -30.18
C PRO A 227 3.94 25.06 -31.32
N SER A 228 3.97 25.55 -32.55
CA SER A 228 3.79 24.77 -33.78
C SER A 228 4.80 23.62 -33.87
N ALA A 229 4.37 22.46 -33.38
CA ALA A 229 5.11 21.21 -33.44
C ALA A 229 5.12 20.71 -34.89
N ILE A 230 6.00 21.30 -35.70
CA ILE A 230 6.41 20.73 -36.97
C ILE A 230 6.89 19.32 -36.66
N LEU A 231 6.13 18.33 -37.15
CA LEU A 231 6.36 16.91 -36.93
C LEU A 231 7.58 16.41 -37.73
N LYS A 232 8.78 16.91 -37.39
CA LYS A 232 10.05 16.38 -37.89
C LYS A 232 10.38 15.10 -37.13
N LEU A 233 9.86 13.99 -37.65
CA LEU A 233 10.42 12.66 -37.43
C LEU A 233 11.87 12.63 -37.94
N ALA A 234 12.81 12.95 -37.06
CA ALA A 234 14.23 12.74 -37.28
C ALA A 234 14.67 11.43 -36.58
N PRO A 235 15.42 10.54 -37.24
CA PRO A 235 15.88 9.30 -36.63
C PRO A 235 16.94 9.57 -35.55
N PRO A 236 17.07 8.70 -34.53
CA PRO A 236 18.02 8.91 -33.44
C PRO A 236 19.46 8.74 -33.92
N LYS A 237 20.22 9.83 -33.99
CA LYS A 237 21.68 9.77 -34.07
C LYS A 237 22.26 9.50 -32.68
N ILE A 238 22.74 8.28 -32.49
CA ILE A 238 23.57 7.92 -31.34
C ILE A 238 24.93 8.60 -31.51
N ASN A 239 25.30 9.46 -30.56
CA ASN A 239 26.69 9.91 -30.36
C ASN A 239 26.96 10.00 -28.87
N LEU A 240 27.47 8.92 -28.30
CA LEU A 240 27.93 8.85 -26.92
C LEU A 240 29.38 9.38 -26.86
N ILE A 241 29.56 10.68 -26.63
CA ILE A 241 30.88 11.24 -26.31
C ILE A 241 30.96 11.40 -24.79
N LEU A 242 31.63 10.45 -24.14
CA LEU A 242 32.05 10.58 -22.75
C LEU A 242 33.11 11.69 -22.67
N LYS A 243 32.79 12.82 -22.04
CA LYS A 243 33.80 13.76 -21.54
C LYS A 243 33.97 13.57 -20.04
N ILE A 244 35.02 12.85 -19.67
CA ILE A 244 35.51 12.75 -18.29
C ILE A 244 36.31 14.04 -18.01
N PRO A 245 35.94 14.86 -17.01
CA PRO A 245 36.84 15.88 -16.50
C PRO A 245 37.90 15.19 -15.63
N ILE A 246 39.11 15.06 -16.16
CA ILE A 246 40.30 14.82 -15.35
C ILE A 246 40.52 16.08 -14.52
N ASN A 247 40.45 15.99 -13.18
CA ASN A 247 40.96 17.04 -12.31
C ASN A 247 42.06 16.47 -11.43
N THR A 248 43.29 16.71 -11.84
CA THR A 248 44.50 16.45 -11.07
C THR A 248 44.77 17.64 -10.15
N SER A 249 44.66 17.44 -8.83
CA SER A 249 45.42 18.24 -7.87
C SER A 249 45.97 17.33 -6.77
N HIS A 250 47.31 17.26 -6.73
CA HIS A 250 48.02 16.70 -5.59
C HIS A 250 47.83 17.62 -4.39
N HIS A 251 47.52 17.05 -3.22
CA HIS A 251 48.25 17.43 -2.00
C HIS A 251 48.39 16.21 -1.08
N SER A 252 49.63 15.97 -0.67
CA SER A 252 50.08 14.89 0.20
C SER A 252 49.87 15.22 1.67
N HIS A 253 49.54 14.21 2.48
CA HIS A 253 50.05 13.89 3.83
C HIS A 253 49.11 12.79 4.40
N ALA A 254 49.43 11.51 4.26
CA ALA A 254 50.33 10.74 5.12
C ALA A 254 49.83 10.63 6.59
N SER A 255 49.17 9.51 6.94
CA SER A 255 49.57 8.66 8.08
C SER A 255 48.73 7.38 8.25
N SER A 256 49.46 6.28 8.46
CA SER A 256 49.14 5.07 9.23
C SER A 256 47.90 4.20 8.92
N ILE A 257 48.22 3.03 8.35
CA ILE A 257 47.54 1.75 8.62
C ILE A 257 48.03 1.20 9.97
N ALA A 258 47.11 0.85 10.88
CA ALA A 258 47.27 -0.21 11.90
C ALA A 258 45.85 -0.56 12.43
N ALA A 259 45.24 -1.70 12.12
CA ALA A 259 45.60 -3.08 12.50
C ALA A 259 45.14 -3.50 13.92
N MET A 260 43.94 -4.09 13.95
CA MET A 260 43.67 -5.43 14.50
C MET A 260 43.55 -5.67 16.03
N ARG A 261 42.55 -6.50 16.35
CA ARG A 261 42.37 -7.40 17.52
C ARG A 261 41.79 -6.85 18.85
N GLN A 262 41.13 -7.82 19.52
CA GLN A 262 40.49 -7.82 20.85
C GLN A 262 39.01 -7.36 20.87
N LEU A 263 38.06 -8.09 21.49
CA LEU A 263 38.15 -9.38 22.20
C LEU A 263 36.84 -10.21 22.07
N THR A 264 36.90 -11.43 22.61
CA THR A 264 35.95 -12.55 22.42
C THR A 264 34.66 -12.51 23.24
N ALA A 265 33.67 -13.23 22.73
CA ALA A 265 32.44 -13.74 23.35
C ALA A 265 32.42 -13.98 24.87
N VAL A 266 31.26 -13.67 25.49
CA VAL A 266 30.71 -14.39 26.67
C VAL A 266 29.18 -14.50 26.57
N SER A 267 28.66 -15.68 26.91
CA SER A 267 27.28 -16.02 27.30
C SER A 267 27.36 -17.37 28.06
N PRO A 268 26.33 -17.90 28.77
CA PRO A 268 24.97 -17.42 29.06
C PRO A 268 24.59 -17.60 30.58
N ARG A 269 23.28 -17.78 30.88
CA ARG A 269 22.64 -18.34 32.13
C ARG A 269 22.34 -17.36 33.28
N LEU A 270 21.33 -17.56 34.14
CA LEU A 270 20.02 -18.27 34.06
C LEU A 270 19.20 -17.94 35.35
N LEU A 271 17.90 -18.28 35.35
CA LEU A 271 17.03 -18.63 36.49
C LEU A 271 16.29 -17.55 37.31
N SER A 272 15.04 -17.93 37.60
CA SER A 272 14.01 -17.37 38.47
C SER A 272 14.07 -17.94 39.89
N HIS A 273 13.46 -17.29 40.89
CA HIS A 273 12.49 -17.97 41.79
C HIS A 273 11.64 -17.03 42.70
N LEU A 274 10.46 -17.56 43.03
CA LEU A 274 9.37 -17.22 43.98
C LEU A 274 9.59 -16.34 45.23
N ILE A 275 8.49 -15.69 45.66
CA ILE A 275 7.77 -15.72 46.99
C ILE A 275 6.65 -14.65 46.86
N LYS A 276 5.33 -14.82 47.06
CA LYS A 276 4.38 -15.64 47.86
C LYS A 276 4.00 -15.05 49.24
N GLU A 277 2.68 -14.84 49.40
CA GLU A 277 1.90 -14.63 50.64
C GLU A 277 2.09 -13.34 51.48
N HIS A 278 0.98 -12.62 51.66
CA HIS A 278 0.40 -12.43 53.00
C HIS A 278 -1.13 -12.35 52.93
N ALA A 279 -1.81 -12.90 53.94
CA ALA A 279 -3.26 -12.88 54.10
C ALA A 279 -3.66 -12.15 55.40
N GLY A 280 -4.90 -11.66 55.46
CA GLY A 280 -5.54 -11.00 56.62
C GLY A 280 -6.94 -10.53 56.20
N VAL A 281 -8.01 -11.32 56.33
CA VAL A 281 -8.79 -11.65 57.54
C VAL A 281 -9.71 -10.50 58.01
N GLY A 282 -11.02 -10.72 57.85
CA GLY A 282 -12.13 -10.11 58.60
C GLY A 282 -12.95 -9.07 57.80
N ALA A 283 -14.29 -9.06 57.78
CA ALA A 283 -15.33 -9.93 58.37
C ALA A 283 -16.56 -9.93 57.41
N ARG A 284 -17.40 -10.98 57.31
CA ARG A 284 -18.69 -11.15 58.04
C ARG A 284 -19.34 -9.83 58.50
N MET A 285 -20.61 -9.48 58.26
CA MET A 285 -21.78 -10.00 57.51
C MET A 285 -22.59 -8.74 57.04
N SER A 286 -23.80 -8.70 56.46
CA SER A 286 -24.92 -9.64 56.21
C SER A 286 -25.78 -9.13 55.03
N ALA A 287 -26.63 -9.99 54.45
CA ALA A 287 -27.79 -9.62 53.63
C ALA A 287 -29.09 -9.92 54.42
N PRO A 288 -30.32 -9.77 53.86
CA PRO A 288 -30.79 -8.96 52.73
C PRO A 288 -31.95 -8.01 53.15
N GLN A 289 -32.60 -7.32 52.20
CA GLN A 289 -34.08 -7.35 52.09
C GLN A 289 -34.60 -6.69 50.81
N CYS A 290 -35.59 -7.33 50.19
CA CYS A 290 -36.43 -6.76 49.15
C CYS A 290 -37.51 -5.86 49.78
N ALA A 291 -37.89 -4.79 49.09
CA ALA A 291 -39.23 -4.22 49.17
C ALA A 291 -39.68 -3.85 47.74
N ALA A 292 -40.87 -4.30 47.36
CA ALA A 292 -41.46 -4.07 46.05
C ALA A 292 -42.69 -3.14 46.18
N GLN A 293 -43.10 -2.56 45.04
CA GLN A 293 -44.37 -1.85 44.83
C GLN A 293 -44.48 -0.50 45.58
N LEU A 294 -44.93 0.58 44.94
CA LEU A 294 -46.33 0.76 44.56
C LEU A 294 -46.51 1.68 43.34
N LEU A 295 -47.39 1.26 42.44
CA LEU A 295 -48.07 2.12 41.48
C LEU A 295 -49.27 2.80 42.17
N ARG A 296 -49.55 4.08 41.85
CA ARG A 296 -50.88 4.52 41.36
C ARG A 296 -50.90 5.99 40.88
N PRO A 297 -51.89 6.41 40.07
CA PRO A 297 -51.83 7.61 39.23
C PRO A 297 -52.80 8.73 39.64
N ARG A 298 -52.70 9.87 38.94
CA ARG A 298 -53.76 10.84 38.56
C ARG A 298 -53.08 12.01 37.82
N SER A 299 -53.68 12.81 36.96
CA SER A 299 -54.80 12.75 36.02
C SER A 299 -54.94 14.17 35.46
N HIS A 300 -54.87 14.32 34.13
CA HIS A 300 -55.35 15.43 33.29
C HIS A 300 -55.30 16.90 33.78
N SER A 301 -54.60 17.72 32.98
CA SER A 301 -55.15 19.00 32.51
C SER A 301 -54.52 19.40 31.17
N ILE A 302 -55.27 19.27 30.07
CA ILE A 302 -54.87 19.80 28.76
C ILE A 302 -55.15 21.31 28.76
N VAL A 303 -54.13 22.12 28.51
CA VAL A 303 -54.28 23.55 28.23
C VAL A 303 -53.74 23.81 26.84
N PHE A 304 -54.64 24.06 25.88
CA PHE A 304 -54.26 24.58 24.57
C PHE A 304 -53.70 25.99 24.75
N ARG A 305 -52.39 26.17 24.47
CA ARG A 305 -51.79 27.50 24.33
C ARG A 305 -51.27 27.67 22.91
N LEU A 306 -52.10 28.28 22.07
CA LEU A 306 -51.76 28.67 20.70
C LEU A 306 -50.62 29.68 20.72
N TYR A 307 -49.45 29.30 20.21
CA TYR A 307 -48.40 30.24 19.79
C TYR A 307 -47.84 29.84 18.42
N SER A 308 -47.97 30.80 17.50
CA SER A 308 -47.42 30.91 16.14
C SER A 308 -46.43 29.82 15.68
N SER A 309 -46.85 29.03 14.69
CA SER A 309 -45.96 28.15 13.92
C SER A 309 -45.08 28.96 12.96
N LYS A 310 -43.77 29.02 13.21
CA LYS A 310 -42.80 29.36 12.16
C LYS A 310 -42.84 28.27 11.06
N PRO A 311 -42.83 28.64 9.76
CA PRO A 311 -42.83 27.64 8.69
C PRO A 311 -41.52 26.83 8.68
N PRO A 312 -41.56 25.51 8.47
CA PRO A 312 -40.35 24.70 8.42
C PRO A 312 -39.56 24.99 7.14
N SER A 313 -38.33 25.47 7.31
CA SER A 313 -37.42 25.71 6.20
C SER A 313 -36.82 24.41 5.65
N GLN A 314 -36.76 24.31 4.32
CA GLN A 314 -35.99 23.33 3.52
C GLN A 314 -36.56 21.90 3.39
N PRO A 315 -37.45 21.64 2.39
CA PRO A 315 -37.78 20.28 1.96
C PRO A 315 -36.57 19.45 1.48
N ALA A 316 -35.47 20.10 1.09
CA ALA A 316 -34.23 19.46 0.63
C ALA A 316 -33.62 18.48 1.65
N LYS A 317 -33.68 18.78 2.96
CA LYS A 317 -33.08 17.91 3.99
C LYS A 317 -33.83 16.58 4.18
N ILE A 318 -35.14 16.59 3.92
CA ILE A 318 -35.96 15.37 3.95
C ILE A 318 -35.73 14.57 2.66
N ALA A 319 -35.65 15.23 1.51
CA ALA A 319 -35.32 14.60 0.24
C ALA A 319 -33.93 13.92 0.28
N ASP A 320 -32.91 14.56 0.85
CA ASP A 320 -31.58 13.97 1.06
C ASP A 320 -31.58 12.76 1.99
N ALA A 321 -32.40 12.78 3.06
CA ALA A 321 -32.52 11.65 3.99
C ALA A 321 -33.23 10.45 3.34
N VAL A 322 -34.25 10.70 2.52
CA VAL A 322 -34.95 9.67 1.73
C VAL A 322 -34.03 9.12 0.64
N SER A 323 -33.34 9.99 -0.10
CA SER A 323 -32.37 9.62 -1.14
C SER A 323 -31.22 8.77 -0.57
N LYS A 324 -30.64 9.13 0.59
CA LYS A 324 -29.63 8.31 1.27
C LYS A 324 -30.16 6.95 1.74
N ARG A 325 -31.42 6.88 2.20
CA ARG A 325 -32.06 5.58 2.52
C ARG A 325 -32.31 4.73 1.27
N GLN A 326 -32.76 5.33 0.17
CA GLN A 326 -32.97 4.65 -1.11
C GLN A 326 -31.65 4.18 -1.74
N ALA A 327 -30.59 5.00 -1.71
CA ALA A 327 -29.24 4.63 -2.14
C ALA A 327 -28.66 3.51 -1.27
N GLY A 328 -28.87 3.55 0.06
CA GLY A 328 -28.48 2.46 0.97
C GLY A 328 -29.24 1.16 0.73
N ALA A 329 -30.54 1.24 0.37
CA ALA A 329 -31.35 0.09 -0.02
C ALA A 329 -30.91 -0.48 -1.39
N ALA A 330 -30.64 0.38 -2.37
CA ALA A 330 -30.12 0.00 -3.69
C ALA A 330 -28.73 -0.64 -3.59
N ALA A 331 -27.83 -0.10 -2.77
CA ALA A 331 -26.52 -0.71 -2.49
C ALA A 331 -26.65 -2.08 -1.81
N LYS A 332 -27.60 -2.26 -0.87
CA LYS A 332 -27.92 -3.59 -0.30
C LYS A 332 -28.53 -4.54 -1.33
N ALA A 333 -29.35 -4.06 -2.26
CA ALA A 333 -29.90 -4.87 -3.35
C ALA A 333 -28.82 -5.30 -4.35
N GLN A 334 -27.90 -4.40 -4.72
CA GLN A 334 -26.75 -4.72 -5.59
C GLN A 334 -25.75 -5.68 -4.92
N ALA A 335 -25.49 -5.52 -3.61
CA ALA A 335 -24.70 -6.48 -2.84
C ALA A 335 -25.36 -7.88 -2.73
N LYS A 336 -26.69 -7.96 -2.95
CA LYS A 336 -27.46 -9.21 -3.03
C LYS A 336 -27.53 -9.78 -4.47
N ALA A 337 -27.06 -9.02 -5.48
CA ALA A 337 -27.07 -9.39 -6.89
C ALA A 337 -25.68 -9.78 -7.45
N ALA A 338 -24.59 -9.46 -6.73
CA ALA A 338 -23.28 -10.02 -7.04
C ALA A 338 -23.30 -11.55 -6.81
N PRO A 339 -22.80 -12.38 -7.75
CA PRO A 339 -22.77 -13.83 -7.58
C PRO A 339 -21.94 -14.19 -6.35
N GLU A 340 -22.41 -15.18 -5.58
CA GLU A 340 -21.77 -15.65 -4.33
C GLU A 340 -20.31 -16.09 -4.56
N ILE A 341 -20.00 -16.55 -5.77
CA ILE A 341 -18.72 -17.12 -6.18
C ILE A 341 -18.08 -16.24 -7.28
N PRO A 342 -16.81 -15.82 -7.13
CA PRO A 342 -16.12 -15.02 -8.13
C PRO A 342 -15.82 -15.81 -9.41
N GLU A 343 -15.64 -15.08 -10.52
CA GLU A 343 -15.27 -15.67 -11.81
C GLU A 343 -13.91 -16.37 -11.80
N ARG A 344 -12.93 -15.77 -11.12
CA ARG A 344 -11.58 -16.32 -10.95
C ARG A 344 -11.47 -16.88 -9.54
N LEU A 345 -11.71 -18.18 -9.39
CA LEU A 345 -11.64 -18.85 -8.09
C LEU A 345 -10.23 -19.37 -7.84
N LEU A 346 -9.66 -19.06 -6.68
CA LEU A 346 -8.32 -19.50 -6.28
C LEU A 346 -8.35 -20.96 -5.82
N ILE A 347 -7.86 -21.87 -6.66
CA ILE A 347 -7.93 -23.33 -6.45
C ILE A 347 -6.66 -23.90 -5.82
N TYR A 348 -5.56 -23.16 -5.84
CA TYR A 348 -4.26 -23.61 -5.32
C TYR A 348 -3.42 -22.42 -4.87
N HIS A 349 -2.73 -22.55 -3.73
CA HIS A 349 -1.76 -21.58 -3.24
C HIS A 349 -0.63 -22.30 -2.49
N ALA A 350 0.62 -22.13 -2.91
CA ALA A 350 1.79 -22.86 -2.38
C ALA A 350 2.27 -22.41 -0.98
N GLY A 351 1.58 -21.42 -0.38
CA GLY A 351 1.84 -20.88 0.95
C GLY A 351 2.74 -19.64 0.93
N THR A 352 2.28 -18.56 1.58
CA THR A 352 2.89 -17.22 1.50
C THR A 352 4.35 -17.20 1.97
N GLY A 353 4.67 -17.90 3.08
CA GLY A 353 6.05 -17.99 3.56
C GLY A 353 7.00 -18.63 2.54
N ARG A 354 6.56 -19.73 1.89
CA ARG A 354 7.37 -20.44 0.89
C ARG A 354 7.55 -19.62 -0.39
N THR A 355 6.50 -18.94 -0.87
CA THR A 355 6.59 -18.08 -2.06
C THR A 355 7.46 -16.85 -1.81
N THR A 356 7.33 -16.19 -0.64
CA THR A 356 8.17 -15.05 -0.27
C THR A 356 9.63 -15.46 -0.08
N PHE A 357 9.92 -16.58 0.60
CA PHE A 357 11.28 -17.10 0.74
C PHE A 357 11.95 -17.35 -0.62
N LEU A 358 11.24 -18.00 -1.55
CA LEU A 358 11.75 -18.23 -2.92
C LEU A 358 11.93 -16.93 -3.71
N ALA A 359 11.14 -15.88 -3.46
CA ALA A 359 11.36 -14.56 -4.06
C ALA A 359 12.65 -13.94 -3.55
N MET A 360 12.85 -13.92 -2.22
CA MET A 360 14.03 -13.33 -1.59
C MET A 360 15.30 -14.07 -2.01
N LEU A 361 15.30 -15.41 -1.98
CA LEU A 361 16.45 -16.23 -2.40
C LEU A 361 16.91 -15.92 -3.83
N LYS A 362 15.96 -15.78 -4.77
CA LYS A 362 16.25 -15.38 -6.16
C LYS A 362 16.88 -14.00 -6.26
N VAL A 363 16.28 -13.00 -5.60
CA VAL A 363 16.78 -11.62 -5.60
C VAL A 363 18.16 -11.53 -4.95
N THR A 364 18.40 -12.25 -3.85
CA THR A 364 19.71 -12.33 -3.19
C THR A 364 20.78 -12.90 -4.12
N THR A 365 20.52 -14.05 -4.78
CA THR A 365 21.52 -14.62 -5.71
C THR A 365 21.77 -13.76 -6.95
N LEU A 366 20.78 -12.98 -7.39
CA LEU A 366 20.97 -11.98 -8.45
C LEU A 366 21.93 -10.87 -8.01
N PHE A 367 21.75 -10.31 -6.80
CA PHE A 367 22.64 -9.28 -6.27
C PHE A 367 24.06 -9.81 -6.00
N ILE A 368 24.19 -11.04 -5.48
CA ILE A 368 25.48 -11.72 -5.32
C ILE A 368 26.16 -11.87 -6.69
N GLY A 369 25.45 -12.39 -7.69
CA GLY A 369 25.97 -12.52 -9.06
C GLY A 369 26.41 -11.18 -9.65
N ALA A 370 25.61 -10.12 -9.49
CA ALA A 370 25.94 -8.78 -9.95
C ALA A 370 27.17 -8.20 -9.23
N PHE A 371 27.28 -8.36 -7.90
CA PHE A 371 28.44 -7.92 -7.14
C PHE A 371 29.72 -8.63 -7.61
N PHE A 372 29.70 -9.96 -7.70
CA PHE A 372 30.88 -10.71 -8.11
C PHE A 372 31.28 -10.43 -9.56
N CYS A 373 30.33 -10.43 -10.51
CA CYS A 373 30.64 -10.25 -11.92
C CYS A 373 30.90 -8.78 -12.34
N CYS A 374 30.28 -7.79 -11.69
CA CYS A 374 30.37 -6.38 -12.09
C CYS A 374 31.25 -5.52 -11.17
N ILE A 375 31.64 -6.01 -10.00
CA ILE A 375 32.51 -5.28 -9.06
C ILE A 375 33.77 -6.10 -8.74
N ALA A 376 33.63 -7.33 -8.24
CA ALA A 376 34.79 -8.12 -7.81
C ALA A 376 35.70 -8.56 -8.99
N VAL A 377 35.12 -9.07 -10.08
CA VAL A 377 35.88 -9.50 -11.27
C VAL A 377 36.62 -8.32 -11.93
N PRO A 378 36.01 -7.16 -12.20
CA PRO A 378 36.75 -5.98 -12.68
C PRO A 378 37.86 -5.52 -11.73
N GLY A 379 37.65 -5.56 -10.41
CA GLY A 379 38.70 -5.25 -9.43
C GLY A 379 39.87 -6.24 -9.44
N TYR A 380 39.63 -7.53 -9.73
CA TYR A 380 40.68 -8.54 -9.89
C TYR A 380 41.47 -8.33 -11.19
N ILE A 381 40.79 -7.93 -12.28
CA ILE A 381 41.43 -7.57 -13.55
C ILE A 381 42.29 -6.32 -13.40
N GLN A 382 41.81 -5.29 -12.69
CA GLN A 382 42.57 -4.06 -12.41
C GLN A 382 43.77 -4.26 -11.47
N ALA A 383 43.81 -5.38 -10.74
CA ALA A 383 44.91 -5.74 -9.85
C ALA A 383 45.86 -6.78 -10.48
N ASP A 384 45.79 -6.99 -11.80
CA ASP A 384 46.61 -7.95 -12.59
C ASP A 384 46.68 -9.37 -11.99
N LYS A 385 45.58 -9.81 -11.36
CA LYS A 385 45.53 -11.13 -10.71
C LYS A 385 45.46 -12.28 -11.73
N PRO A 386 46.00 -13.46 -11.38
CA PRO A 386 45.94 -14.64 -12.25
C PRO A 386 44.53 -14.95 -12.74
N ILE A 387 44.41 -15.33 -14.02
CA ILE A 387 43.13 -15.67 -14.67
C ILE A 387 42.39 -16.76 -13.89
N GLU A 388 43.09 -17.71 -13.28
CA GLU A 388 42.51 -18.77 -12.46
C GLU A 388 41.81 -18.22 -11.19
N GLU A 389 42.40 -17.25 -10.50
CA GLU A 389 41.76 -16.59 -9.34
C GLU A 389 40.51 -15.82 -9.79
N THR A 390 40.64 -15.03 -10.86
CA THR A 390 39.54 -14.25 -11.41
C THR A 390 38.38 -15.14 -11.88
N ALA A 391 38.69 -16.30 -12.48
CA ALA A 391 37.69 -17.30 -12.88
C ALA A 391 36.99 -17.95 -11.66
N LYS A 392 37.71 -18.27 -10.58
CA LYS A 392 37.11 -18.76 -9.32
C LYS A 392 36.14 -17.73 -8.73
N ILE A 393 36.53 -16.46 -8.69
CA ILE A 393 35.69 -15.36 -8.19
C ILE A 393 34.44 -15.15 -9.07
N ALA A 394 34.57 -15.23 -10.40
CA ALA A 394 33.42 -15.20 -11.30
C ALA A 394 32.45 -16.38 -11.05
N LEU A 395 33.00 -17.59 -10.85
CA LEU A 395 32.24 -18.80 -10.57
C LEU A 395 31.44 -18.70 -9.25
N CYS A 396 31.99 -18.05 -8.21
CA CYS A 396 31.30 -17.76 -6.96
C CYS A 396 30.03 -16.90 -7.15
N GLY A 397 30.01 -15.98 -8.14
CA GLY A 397 28.81 -15.22 -8.49
C GLY A 397 27.82 -16.01 -9.33
N VAL A 398 28.31 -16.72 -10.35
CA VAL A 398 27.47 -17.39 -11.36
C VAL A 398 26.79 -18.66 -10.82
N VAL A 399 27.51 -19.51 -10.08
CA VAL A 399 26.98 -20.82 -9.66
C VAL A 399 25.75 -20.71 -8.76
N PRO A 400 25.70 -19.88 -7.69
CA PRO A 400 24.51 -19.74 -6.86
C PRO A 400 23.29 -19.21 -7.65
N PHE A 401 23.51 -18.26 -8.56
CA PHE A 401 22.45 -17.71 -9.40
C PHE A 401 21.88 -18.75 -10.38
N VAL A 402 22.75 -19.49 -11.07
CA VAL A 402 22.35 -20.59 -11.97
C VAL A 402 21.67 -21.70 -11.17
N PHE A 403 22.20 -22.11 -10.03
CA PHE A 403 21.64 -23.17 -9.18
C PHE A 403 20.24 -22.81 -8.66
N VAL A 404 20.04 -21.61 -8.10
CA VAL A 404 18.72 -21.16 -7.63
C VAL A 404 17.76 -21.00 -8.80
N THR A 405 18.19 -20.42 -9.92
CA THR A 405 17.37 -20.34 -11.14
C THR A 405 16.94 -21.72 -11.64
N TYR A 406 17.88 -22.68 -11.66
CA TYR A 406 17.63 -24.04 -12.10
C TYR A 406 16.64 -24.76 -11.18
N THR A 407 16.87 -24.74 -9.86
CA THR A 407 16.11 -25.52 -8.88
C THR A 407 14.71 -24.96 -8.58
N THR A 408 14.54 -23.64 -8.68
CA THR A 408 13.28 -22.95 -8.31
C THR A 408 12.38 -22.59 -9.50
N ALA A 409 12.85 -22.77 -10.74
CA ALA A 409 11.99 -22.81 -11.91
C ALA A 409 11.62 -24.27 -12.22
N PRO A 410 10.33 -24.62 -12.45
CA PRO A 410 9.17 -23.75 -12.69
C PRO A 410 8.14 -23.80 -11.55
N PHE A 411 8.50 -23.28 -10.37
CA PHE A 411 7.63 -23.27 -9.19
C PHE A 411 6.32 -22.50 -9.43
N VAL A 412 5.18 -23.16 -9.19
CA VAL A 412 3.84 -22.57 -9.23
C VAL A 412 3.50 -22.00 -7.86
N THR A 413 3.19 -20.70 -7.82
CA THR A 413 2.83 -19.99 -6.59
C THR A 413 1.35 -20.13 -6.25
N HIS A 414 0.49 -19.98 -7.26
CA HIS A 414 -0.95 -20.05 -7.11
C HIS A 414 -1.62 -20.32 -8.47
N MET A 415 -2.85 -20.83 -8.45
CA MET A 415 -3.64 -21.08 -9.65
C MET A 415 -5.09 -20.62 -9.47
N HIS A 416 -5.61 -19.91 -10.47
CA HIS A 416 -7.01 -19.49 -10.54
C HIS A 416 -7.74 -20.27 -11.63
N MET A 417 -8.91 -20.82 -11.34
CA MET A 417 -9.81 -21.41 -12.33
C MET A 417 -10.87 -20.40 -12.75
N HIS A 418 -11.15 -20.32 -14.05
CA HIS A 418 -12.17 -19.43 -14.60
C HIS A 418 -13.51 -20.18 -14.70
N LEU A 419 -14.51 -19.71 -13.94
CA LEU A 419 -15.80 -20.37 -13.79
C LEU A 419 -16.86 -19.77 -14.73
N PRO A 420 -17.61 -20.59 -15.49
CA PRO A 420 -18.74 -20.11 -16.28
C PRO A 420 -19.89 -19.65 -15.37
N ALA A 421 -20.75 -18.75 -15.85
CA ALA A 421 -21.82 -18.14 -15.07
C ALA A 421 -22.70 -19.16 -14.30
N ALA A 422 -23.05 -20.30 -14.93
CA ALA A 422 -23.83 -21.37 -14.32
C ALA A 422 -23.19 -21.95 -13.03
N ALA A 423 -21.86 -22.07 -13.00
CA ALA A 423 -21.11 -22.61 -11.85
C ALA A 423 -20.95 -21.60 -10.70
N ARG A 424 -21.31 -20.33 -10.90
CA ARG A 424 -21.20 -19.25 -9.90
C ARG A 424 -22.49 -18.99 -9.12
N THR A 425 -23.56 -19.74 -9.40
CA THR A 425 -24.91 -19.51 -8.85
C THR A 425 -25.05 -19.94 -7.39
N SER A 426 -24.32 -20.98 -6.96
CA SER A 426 -24.30 -21.47 -5.58
C SER A 426 -23.13 -22.43 -5.35
N ARG A 427 -22.77 -22.69 -4.08
CA ARG A 427 -21.75 -23.70 -3.73
C ARG A 427 -22.07 -25.10 -4.29
N ALA A 428 -23.36 -25.47 -4.34
CA ALA A 428 -23.81 -26.75 -4.91
C ALA A 428 -23.65 -26.80 -6.43
N ALA A 429 -23.89 -25.69 -7.14
CA ALA A 429 -23.66 -25.61 -8.58
C ALA A 429 -22.17 -25.69 -8.92
N LEU A 430 -21.30 -25.06 -8.13
CA LEU A 430 -19.84 -25.19 -8.24
C LEU A 430 -19.40 -26.65 -8.03
N GLU A 431 -19.90 -27.33 -7.02
CA GLU A 431 -19.52 -28.73 -6.77
C GLU A 431 -19.97 -29.67 -7.90
N ARG A 432 -21.21 -29.53 -8.39
CA ARG A 432 -21.71 -30.28 -9.56
C ARG A 432 -20.90 -29.98 -10.83
N PHE A 433 -20.51 -28.71 -11.04
CA PHE A 433 -19.64 -28.33 -12.14
C PHE A 433 -18.27 -29.01 -12.04
N VAL A 434 -17.56 -28.87 -10.92
CA VAL A 434 -16.20 -29.41 -10.74
C VAL A 434 -16.18 -30.94 -10.83
N ARG A 435 -17.09 -31.63 -10.11
CA ARG A 435 -17.12 -33.10 -10.08
C ARG A 435 -17.62 -33.68 -11.39
N THR A 436 -18.79 -33.27 -11.87
CA THR A 436 -19.47 -33.93 -13.00
C THR A 436 -19.13 -33.28 -14.33
N ALA A 437 -19.26 -31.96 -14.45
CA ALA A 437 -19.33 -31.29 -15.76
C ALA A 437 -18.02 -30.63 -16.26
N LEU A 438 -16.97 -30.55 -15.44
CA LEU A 438 -15.75 -29.77 -15.71
C LEU A 438 -15.10 -30.13 -17.07
N PRO A 439 -15.17 -29.23 -18.08
CA PRO A 439 -14.59 -29.50 -19.40
C PRO A 439 -13.06 -29.46 -19.39
N PRO A 440 -12.37 -30.27 -20.21
CA PRO A 440 -10.92 -30.14 -20.42
C PRO A 440 -10.51 -28.77 -20.95
N SER A 441 -11.42 -28.03 -21.59
CA SER A 441 -11.19 -26.68 -22.12
C SER A 441 -11.26 -25.55 -21.08
N THR A 442 -11.64 -25.82 -19.82
CA THR A 442 -11.77 -24.78 -18.79
C THR A 442 -10.45 -24.02 -18.59
N PRO A 443 -10.45 -22.67 -18.64
CA PRO A 443 -9.23 -21.90 -18.44
C PRO A 443 -8.76 -21.94 -16.98
N VAL A 444 -7.46 -22.14 -16.81
CA VAL A 444 -6.74 -22.05 -15.53
C VAL A 444 -5.58 -21.08 -15.72
N THR A 445 -5.55 -19.99 -14.95
CA THR A 445 -4.38 -19.10 -14.89
C THR A 445 -3.42 -19.62 -13.83
N VAL A 446 -2.28 -20.11 -14.30
CA VAL A 446 -1.16 -20.57 -13.46
C VAL A 446 -0.17 -19.43 -13.28
N THR A 447 0.22 -19.14 -12.05
CA THR A 447 1.21 -18.10 -11.76
C THR A 447 2.52 -18.73 -11.31
N THR A 448 3.55 -18.63 -12.15
CA THR A 448 4.94 -19.02 -11.85
C THR A 448 5.80 -17.80 -11.50
N MET A 449 7.02 -18.01 -10.99
CA MET A 449 7.95 -16.91 -10.67
C MET A 449 9.08 -16.84 -11.69
N SER A 450 9.34 -15.64 -12.22
CA SER A 450 10.53 -15.36 -13.03
C SER A 450 11.84 -15.50 -12.23
N VAL A 451 12.98 -15.33 -12.90
CA VAL A 451 14.31 -15.24 -12.28
C VAL A 451 14.44 -14.07 -11.30
N ILE A 452 13.74 -12.96 -11.53
CA ILE A 452 13.75 -11.75 -10.68
C ILE A 452 12.61 -11.76 -9.63
N GLY A 453 12.03 -12.92 -9.32
CA GLY A 453 10.88 -13.05 -8.42
C GLY A 453 9.54 -12.53 -8.97
N LYS A 454 9.54 -11.64 -9.98
CA LYS A 454 8.32 -11.11 -10.63
C LYS A 454 7.37 -12.24 -11.08
N PRO A 455 6.06 -12.18 -10.75
CA PRO A 455 5.06 -13.14 -11.20
C PRO A 455 4.96 -13.22 -12.73
N ARG A 456 4.75 -14.44 -13.24
CA ARG A 456 4.46 -14.76 -14.64
C ARG A 456 3.16 -15.54 -14.71
N TYR A 457 2.14 -14.90 -15.27
CA TYR A 457 0.83 -15.50 -15.51
C TYR A 457 0.85 -16.31 -16.80
N SER A 458 0.23 -17.48 -16.81
CA SER A 458 0.05 -18.32 -18.00
C SER A 458 -1.36 -18.92 -17.96
N THR A 459 -2.19 -18.56 -18.93
CA THR A 459 -3.51 -19.17 -19.09
C THR A 459 -3.37 -20.46 -19.88
N VAL A 460 -3.71 -21.58 -19.25
CA VAL A 460 -3.66 -22.93 -19.80
C VAL A 460 -5.04 -23.55 -19.66
N ARG A 461 -5.38 -24.59 -20.43
CA ARG A 461 -6.63 -25.32 -20.22
C ARG A 461 -6.41 -26.37 -19.12
N ALA A 462 -7.44 -26.70 -18.36
CA ALA A 462 -7.37 -27.76 -17.34
C ALA A 462 -6.95 -29.12 -17.94
N GLY A 463 -7.28 -29.36 -19.21
CA GLY A 463 -6.85 -30.50 -20.01
C GLY A 463 -5.48 -30.37 -20.67
N ASP A 464 -4.74 -29.28 -20.55
CA ASP A 464 -3.40 -29.19 -21.14
C ASP A 464 -2.32 -29.80 -20.23
N PHE A 465 -2.63 -30.06 -18.96
CA PHE A 465 -1.72 -30.68 -18.01
C PHE A 465 -1.53 -32.17 -18.24
N VAL A 466 -0.27 -32.57 -18.40
CA VAL A 466 0.20 -33.96 -18.51
C VAL A 466 1.17 -34.24 -17.35
N PRO A 467 0.95 -35.25 -16.50
CA PRO A 467 1.90 -35.65 -15.47
C PRO A 467 3.26 -36.01 -16.07
N ALA A 468 4.34 -35.55 -15.45
CA ALA A 468 5.69 -35.87 -15.90
C ALA A 468 6.64 -35.93 -14.69
N ARG A 469 7.76 -36.65 -14.82
CA ARG A 469 8.84 -36.63 -13.82
C ARG A 469 10.13 -36.19 -14.50
N ARG A 470 10.35 -34.89 -14.62
CA ARG A 470 11.58 -34.31 -15.21
C ARG A 470 12.42 -33.63 -14.12
N ARG A 471 13.73 -33.47 -14.37
CA ARG A 471 14.69 -32.74 -13.52
C ARG A 471 14.64 -33.21 -12.05
N GLY A 472 14.77 -34.52 -11.83
CA GLY A 472 14.73 -35.13 -10.49
C GLY A 472 13.38 -35.06 -9.74
N GLY A 473 12.30 -34.62 -10.39
CA GLY A 473 11.00 -34.35 -9.75
C GLY A 473 10.70 -32.86 -9.54
N LEU A 474 11.63 -31.96 -9.89
CA LEU A 474 11.41 -30.51 -9.93
C LEU A 474 10.43 -30.06 -11.03
N VAL A 475 9.89 -31.00 -11.83
CA VAL A 475 8.76 -30.79 -12.74
C VAL A 475 7.82 -31.97 -12.56
N ASN A 476 6.58 -31.69 -12.17
CA ASN A 476 5.52 -32.71 -11.99
C ASN A 476 4.39 -32.63 -13.03
N TYR A 477 4.21 -31.48 -13.69
CA TYR A 477 3.30 -31.34 -14.82
C TYR A 477 3.98 -30.66 -16.01
N THR A 478 3.52 -31.00 -17.21
CA THR A 478 3.97 -30.41 -18.48
C THR A 478 2.77 -30.13 -19.37
N ARG A 479 2.97 -29.34 -20.43
CA ARG A 479 2.00 -29.13 -21.51
C ARG A 479 2.70 -28.93 -22.84
N ASP A 480 2.00 -29.19 -23.94
CA ASP A 480 2.45 -28.74 -25.26
C ASP A 480 2.40 -27.20 -25.33
N THR A 481 3.41 -26.64 -25.98
CA THR A 481 3.56 -25.20 -26.22
C THR A 481 4.03 -24.90 -27.65
N ALA A 482 4.15 -25.89 -28.53
CA ALA A 482 4.66 -25.69 -29.89
C ALA A 482 3.80 -24.68 -30.67
N LYS A 483 2.48 -24.89 -30.69
CA LYS A 483 1.51 -24.00 -31.36
C LYS A 483 1.50 -22.59 -30.77
N GLU A 484 1.60 -22.48 -29.44
CA GLU A 484 1.61 -21.17 -28.75
C GLU A 484 2.92 -20.40 -28.96
N ASN A 485 4.06 -21.10 -29.02
CA ASN A 485 5.35 -20.48 -29.33
C ASN A 485 5.47 -20.06 -30.81
N ALA A 486 4.82 -20.78 -31.73
CA ALA A 486 4.78 -20.43 -33.15
C ALA A 486 4.02 -19.12 -33.43
N SER A 487 3.01 -18.78 -32.60
CA SER A 487 2.28 -17.51 -32.70
C SER A 487 2.88 -16.35 -31.89
N ARG A 488 3.85 -16.62 -31.01
CA ARG A 488 4.51 -15.61 -30.17
C ARG A 488 5.59 -14.87 -30.96
N ARG A 489 5.74 -13.57 -30.68
CA ARG A 489 6.77 -12.73 -31.31
C ARG A 489 8.15 -13.01 -30.70
N TRP A 490 9.23 -12.72 -31.44
CA TRP A 490 10.60 -13.03 -31.01
C TRP A 490 11.01 -12.38 -29.66
N TYR A 491 10.43 -11.22 -29.33
CA TYR A 491 10.64 -10.50 -28.08
C TYR A 491 9.73 -10.96 -26.93
N GLU A 492 8.75 -11.81 -27.21
CA GLU A 492 7.91 -12.42 -26.18
C GLU A 492 8.63 -13.64 -25.59
N LEU A 493 8.60 -13.74 -24.26
CA LEU A 493 9.16 -14.90 -23.57
C LEU A 493 8.46 -16.19 -24.05
N ARG A 494 9.23 -17.27 -24.24
CA ARG A 494 8.66 -18.59 -24.56
C ARG A 494 7.61 -19.00 -23.53
N ALA A 495 6.54 -19.61 -24.03
CA ALA A 495 5.44 -20.14 -23.22
C ALA A 495 5.95 -21.15 -22.18
N VAL A 496 5.42 -21.06 -20.96
CA VAL A 496 5.81 -21.97 -19.86
C VAL A 496 5.25 -23.37 -20.14
N SER A 497 6.14 -24.34 -20.35
CA SER A 497 5.81 -25.72 -20.74
C SER A 497 5.97 -26.77 -19.63
N ASN A 498 6.70 -26.42 -18.57
CA ASN A 498 6.95 -27.27 -17.41
C ASN A 498 6.42 -26.56 -16.15
N PHE A 499 5.85 -27.30 -15.20
CA PHE A 499 5.32 -26.77 -13.94
C PHE A 499 5.73 -27.65 -12.76
N HIS A 500 5.97 -27.01 -11.61
CA HIS A 500 6.10 -27.67 -10.32
C HIS A 500 5.00 -27.17 -9.40
N VAL A 501 4.03 -28.03 -9.10
CA VAL A 501 2.92 -27.78 -8.18
C VAL A 501 3.15 -28.64 -6.93
N PRO A 502 3.80 -28.12 -5.87
CA PRO A 502 3.99 -28.87 -4.63
C PRO A 502 2.66 -29.35 -4.04
N ASP A 503 2.63 -30.54 -3.45
CA ASP A 503 1.54 -30.89 -2.55
C ASP A 503 1.58 -29.97 -1.32
N VAL A 504 0.42 -29.39 -1.00
CA VAL A 504 0.23 -28.50 0.15
C VAL A 504 -0.28 -29.35 1.30
N ALA A 505 0.30 -29.18 2.49
CA ALA A 505 -0.23 -29.82 3.69
C ALA A 505 -1.73 -29.45 3.84
N LYS A 506 -2.57 -30.45 4.14
CA LYS A 506 -4.02 -30.24 4.31
C LYS A 506 -4.23 -29.16 5.37
N VAL A 507 -4.80 -28.02 4.95
CA VAL A 507 -5.09 -26.92 5.87
C VAL A 507 -6.12 -27.42 6.89
N ASN A 508 -5.72 -27.54 8.15
CA ASN A 508 -6.63 -27.85 9.25
C ASN A 508 -7.82 -26.88 9.19
N LYS A 509 -9.05 -27.40 9.32
CA LYS A 509 -10.30 -26.62 9.23
C LYS A 509 -10.20 -25.37 10.12
N VAL A 510 -9.96 -24.22 9.50
CA VAL A 510 -9.96 -22.92 10.20
C VAL A 510 -11.36 -22.70 10.78
N LYS A 511 -11.42 -22.15 12.00
CA LYS A 511 -12.69 -21.94 12.72
C LYS A 511 -13.72 -21.25 11.83
N ARG A 512 -14.93 -21.82 11.84
CA ARG A 512 -16.12 -21.41 11.07
C ARG A 512 -16.43 -19.93 11.33
N GLY A 513 -16.01 -19.05 10.43
CA GLY A 513 -16.15 -17.60 10.59
C GLY A 513 -15.41 -16.77 9.54
N ASN A 514 -14.24 -17.23 9.07
CA ASN A 514 -13.54 -16.57 7.96
C ASN A 514 -13.89 -17.24 6.62
N ARG A 515 -14.16 -16.44 5.57
CA ARG A 515 -14.37 -16.97 4.22
C ARG A 515 -13.05 -17.56 3.71
N ASN A 516 -13.01 -18.86 3.45
CA ASN A 516 -11.85 -19.50 2.85
C ASN A 516 -11.61 -18.90 1.46
N LEU A 517 -10.54 -18.11 1.31
CA LEU A 517 -10.16 -17.48 0.04
C LEU A 517 -9.57 -18.47 -0.97
N VAL A 518 -9.27 -19.71 -0.54
CA VAL A 518 -8.75 -20.81 -1.37
C VAL A 518 -9.72 -21.98 -1.25
N GLU A 519 -10.08 -22.60 -2.38
CA GLU A 519 -10.90 -23.83 -2.44
C GLU A 519 -10.04 -25.01 -2.94
N PRO A 520 -9.15 -25.58 -2.09
CA PRO A 520 -8.08 -26.49 -2.52
C PRO A 520 -8.58 -27.84 -3.06
N TRP A 521 -9.76 -28.30 -2.60
CA TRP A 521 -10.37 -29.56 -3.06
C TRP A 521 -10.65 -29.56 -4.57
N ILE A 522 -10.81 -28.39 -5.19
CA ILE A 522 -10.99 -28.26 -6.63
C ILE A 522 -9.74 -28.71 -7.38
N TRP A 523 -8.56 -28.35 -6.87
CA TRP A 523 -7.30 -28.81 -7.45
C TRP A 523 -7.12 -30.32 -7.28
N ASP A 524 -7.55 -30.90 -6.16
CA ASP A 524 -7.51 -32.36 -5.97
C ASP A 524 -8.39 -33.10 -7.01
N VAL A 525 -9.62 -32.64 -7.26
CA VAL A 525 -10.47 -33.21 -8.33
C VAL A 525 -9.87 -33.00 -9.73
N VAL A 526 -9.18 -31.88 -9.97
CA VAL A 526 -8.45 -31.65 -11.22
C VAL A 526 -7.27 -32.64 -11.35
N LYS A 527 -6.50 -32.88 -10.28
CA LYS A 527 -5.43 -33.91 -10.26
C LYS A 527 -5.98 -35.30 -10.57
N GLU A 528 -7.11 -35.69 -9.97
CA GLU A 528 -7.79 -36.97 -10.23
C GLU A 528 -8.21 -37.11 -11.70
N LYS A 529 -8.81 -36.07 -12.29
CA LYS A 529 -9.21 -36.06 -13.71
C LYS A 529 -8.00 -36.09 -14.66
N ILE A 530 -6.92 -35.38 -14.32
CA ILE A 530 -5.66 -35.45 -15.06
C ILE A 530 -5.08 -36.87 -14.98
N ALA A 531 -5.03 -37.48 -13.79
CA ALA A 531 -4.54 -38.84 -13.61
C ALA A 531 -5.35 -39.84 -14.43
N LYS A 532 -6.68 -39.87 -14.26
CA LYS A 532 -7.59 -40.81 -14.96
C LYS A 532 -7.45 -40.77 -16.48
N ARG A 533 -7.19 -39.60 -17.06
CA ARG A 533 -7.00 -39.43 -18.52
C ARG A 533 -5.62 -39.88 -19.01
N ASN A 534 -4.61 -39.85 -18.15
CA ASN A 534 -3.23 -40.24 -18.48
C ASN A 534 -2.88 -41.66 -17.98
N SER A 535 -3.81 -42.35 -17.31
CA SER A 535 -3.70 -43.79 -17.03
C SER A 535 -3.74 -44.59 -18.33
N PRO A 536 -2.97 -45.68 -18.45
CA PRO A 536 -3.13 -46.61 -19.57
C PRO A 536 -4.54 -47.21 -19.58
N PRO A 537 -5.07 -47.58 -20.77
CA PRO A 537 -6.34 -48.30 -20.84
C PRO A 537 -6.27 -49.63 -20.08
N PRO A 538 -7.38 -50.12 -19.52
CA PRO A 538 -7.39 -51.40 -18.82
C PRO A 538 -6.97 -52.54 -19.78
N PRO A 539 -6.17 -53.52 -19.34
CA PRO A 539 -5.80 -54.67 -20.16
C PRO A 539 -7.05 -55.50 -20.45
N GLY A 540 -7.61 -55.34 -21.65
CA GLY A 540 -8.87 -55.98 -22.05
C GLY A 540 -9.61 -55.30 -23.20
N SER A 541 -9.38 -54.02 -23.51
CA SER A 541 -9.99 -53.35 -24.67
C SER A 541 -9.13 -53.48 -25.93
N ALA A 542 -8.94 -54.72 -26.39
CA ALA A 542 -8.58 -55.04 -27.77
C ALA A 542 -9.81 -55.67 -28.47
N SER A 543 -9.81 -55.65 -29.81
CA SER A 543 -10.87 -56.12 -30.71
C SER A 543 -12.25 -55.47 -30.59
N SER A 544 -12.51 -54.51 -31.50
CA SER A 544 -13.61 -54.59 -32.47
C SER A 544 -13.26 -53.74 -33.69
#